data_AF-A0A8I1RXT0-F1
#
_entry.id   AF-A0A8I1RXT0-F1
#
_cell.length_a   1.000
_cell.length_b   1.000
_cell.length_c   1.000
_cell.angle_alpha   90.00
_cell.angle_beta   90.00
_cell.angle_gamma   90.00
#
_symmetry.space_group_name_H-M   'P 1'
#
loop_
_entity.id
_entity.type
_entity.pdbx_description
1 polymer ?
#
loop_
_entity_poly.entity_id
_entity_poly.type
_entity_poly.pdbx_seq_one_letter_code
_entity_poly.pdbx_strand_id
1 'polypeptide(L)'
;MKLEIHPIHGWGWFDAAGTPLEVPPTFCLEVTVTQAGNPFTSALGQVTAPGHPLAGLWVVLSRRQMPFEMGFDGHCNLFAFDHKPAVPKISEALADKPVLTGSVSIDSIAD
;
A
#
# COMPACT_ATOMS: atom_id res chain seq x y z
N MET A 1 11.61 5.90 4.28
CA MET A 1 12.01 5.63 2.87
C MET A 1 10.94 6.21 1.97
N LYS A 2 11.30 6.68 0.77
CA LYS A 2 10.34 7.26 -0.18
C LYS A 2 10.12 6.31 -1.36
N LEU A 3 8.87 6.08 -1.70
CA LEU A 3 8.45 5.17 -2.76
C LEU A 3 7.62 5.92 -3.81
N GLU A 4 7.81 5.57 -5.07
CA GLU A 4 6.85 5.87 -6.13
C GLU A 4 5.85 4.72 -6.22
N ILE A 5 4.56 5.03 -6.16
CA ILE A 5 3.48 4.05 -6.15
C ILE A 5 2.77 4.11 -7.51
N HIS A 6 2.77 2.99 -8.23
CA HIS A 6 2.12 2.82 -9.53
C HIS A 6 0.91 1.90 -9.40
N PRO A 7 -0.32 2.45 -9.30
CA PRO A 7 -1.56 1.68 -9.35
C PRO A 7 -1.65 0.76 -10.57
N ILE A 8 -2.04 -0.49 -10.36
CA ILE A 8 -2.22 -1.47 -11.45
C ILE A 8 -3.64 -1.37 -11.99
N HIS A 9 -3.79 -1.05 -13.28
CA HIS A 9 -5.09 -0.96 -13.94
C HIS A 9 -5.79 -2.33 -14.05
N GLY A 10 -7.12 -2.32 -13.85
CA GLY A 10 -7.95 -3.52 -14.03
C GLY A 10 -7.83 -4.58 -12.93
N TRP A 11 -7.09 -4.32 -11.85
CA TRP A 11 -6.85 -5.26 -10.77
C TRP A 11 -6.97 -4.62 -9.39
N GLY A 12 -7.85 -5.16 -8.55
CA GLY A 12 -7.66 -5.06 -7.10
C GLY A 12 -8.05 -3.77 -6.41
N TRP A 13 -8.83 -2.87 -7.05
CA TRP A 13 -9.28 -1.60 -6.45
C TRP A 13 -10.74 -1.68 -6.02
N PHE A 14 -10.94 -1.76 -4.71
CA PHE A 14 -12.27 -1.92 -4.13
C PHE A 14 -12.42 -1.10 -2.86
N ASP A 15 -13.61 -0.57 -2.61
CA ASP A 15 -13.96 -0.01 -1.31
C ASP A 15 -14.21 -1.10 -0.26
N ALA A 16 -14.51 -0.70 0.98
CA ALA A 16 -14.85 -1.61 2.07
C ALA A 16 -16.07 -2.51 1.80
N ALA A 17 -16.98 -2.11 0.90
CA ALA A 17 -18.14 -2.89 0.51
C ALA A 17 -17.83 -3.89 -0.62
N GLY A 18 -16.62 -3.88 -1.16
CA GLY A 18 -16.22 -4.69 -2.33
C GLY A 18 -16.68 -4.09 -3.65
N THR A 19 -17.10 -2.82 -3.68
CA THR A 19 -17.47 -2.12 -4.91
C THR A 19 -16.20 -1.74 -5.66
N PRO A 20 -16.10 -2.04 -6.97
CA PRO A 20 -14.97 -1.61 -7.79
C PRO A 20 -14.85 -0.08 -7.81
N LEU A 21 -13.62 0.43 -7.70
CA LEU A 21 -13.32 1.86 -7.76
C LEU A 21 -12.53 2.22 -9.02
N GLU A 22 -12.57 3.51 -9.36
CA GLU A 22 -11.62 4.07 -10.32
C GLU A 22 -10.20 3.94 -9.77
N VAL A 23 -9.26 3.57 -10.64
CA VAL A 23 -7.86 3.40 -10.29
C VAL A 23 -7.25 4.78 -10.05
N PRO A 24 -6.63 5.05 -8.89
CA PRO A 24 -6.04 6.35 -8.64
C PRO A 24 -4.80 6.59 -9.52
N PRO A 25 -4.37 7.85 -9.69
CA PRO A 25 -3.13 8.16 -10.39
C PRO A 25 -1.90 7.73 -9.58
N THR A 26 -0.74 7.72 -10.21
CA THR A 26 0.57 7.51 -9.54
C THR A 26 0.83 8.59 -8.49
N PHE A 27 1.48 8.20 -7.39
CA PHE A 27 1.83 9.13 -6.30
C PHE A 27 3.10 8.72 -5.57
N CYS A 28 3.76 9.68 -4.93
CA CYS A 28 4.88 9.43 -4.02
C CYS A 28 4.36 9.20 -2.59
N LEU A 29 4.98 8.26 -1.87
CA LEU A 29 4.65 7.95 -0.50
C LEU A 29 5.91 7.81 0.35
N GLU A 30 6.01 8.59 1.41
CA GLU A 30 6.98 8.32 2.48
C GLU A 30 6.43 7.24 3.41
N VAL A 31 7.23 6.19 3.60
CA VAL A 31 6.84 5.04 4.41
C VAL A 31 7.87 4.72 5.50
N THR A 32 7.36 4.15 6.58
CA THR A 32 8.11 3.50 7.65
C THR A 32 7.95 1.98 7.50
N VAL A 33 9.06 1.25 7.47
CA VAL A 33 9.04 -0.22 7.45
C VAL A 33 8.51 -0.72 8.80
N THR A 34 7.36 -1.38 8.77
CA THR A 34 6.73 -1.97 9.97
C THR A 34 7.16 -3.42 10.16
N GLN A 35 7.46 -4.13 9.06
CA GLN A 35 8.00 -5.47 9.08
C GLN A 35 9.10 -5.64 8.03
N ALA A 36 10.31 -5.95 8.48
CA ALA A 36 11.48 -6.17 7.62
C ALA A 36 11.29 -7.36 6.65
N GLY A 37 12.09 -7.39 5.60
CA GLY A 37 12.05 -8.36 4.51
C GLY A 37 13.00 -7.92 3.40
N ASN A 38 12.78 -8.38 2.17
CA ASN A 38 13.52 -7.86 1.02
C ASN A 38 12.51 -7.27 0.02
N PRO A 39 12.43 -5.94 -0.16
CA PRO A 39 12.99 -4.88 0.68
C PRO A 39 12.23 -4.71 2.01
N PHE A 40 10.96 -5.15 2.07
CA PHE A 40 10.14 -5.22 3.28
C PHE A 40 9.02 -6.25 3.10
N THR A 41 8.42 -6.68 4.20
CA THR A 41 7.18 -7.47 4.19
C THR A 41 5.95 -6.56 4.33
N SER A 42 6.09 -5.50 5.14
CA SER A 42 5.06 -4.48 5.33
C SER A 42 5.68 -3.10 5.57
N ALA A 43 5.04 -2.07 5.04
CA ALA A 43 5.39 -0.67 5.25
C ALA A 43 4.12 0.19 5.41
N LEU A 44 4.22 1.26 6.20
CA LEU A 44 3.11 2.18 6.52
C LEU A 44 3.50 3.61 6.15
N GLY A 45 2.61 4.33 5.47
CA GLY A 45 2.73 5.76 5.18
C GLY A 45 1.38 6.47 5.23
N GLN A 46 1.39 7.80 5.14
CA GLN A 46 0.18 8.58 4.93
C GLN A 46 0.29 9.32 3.60
N VAL A 47 -0.78 9.29 2.80
CA VAL A 47 -0.79 10.00 1.51
C VAL A 47 -0.98 11.49 1.78
N THR A 48 0.05 12.27 1.51
CA THR A 48 0.05 13.73 1.72
C THR A 48 -0.13 14.55 0.45
N ALA A 49 -0.35 13.89 -0.70
CA ALA A 49 -0.53 14.53 -2.00
C ALA A 49 -1.87 15.28 -2.11
N PRO A 50 -1.90 16.63 -2.11
CA PRO A 50 -3.15 17.38 -2.15
C PRO A 50 -3.92 17.13 -3.45
N GLY A 51 -5.24 16.99 -3.36
CA GLY A 51 -6.11 16.72 -4.52
C GLY A 51 -6.07 15.27 -5.03
N HIS A 52 -5.25 14.40 -4.44
CA HIS A 52 -5.22 12.98 -4.76
C HIS A 52 -6.45 12.26 -4.15
N PRO A 53 -7.04 11.25 -4.82
CA PRO A 53 -8.19 10.50 -4.29
C PRO A 53 -7.94 9.82 -2.94
N LEU A 54 -6.68 9.50 -2.66
CA LEU A 54 -6.24 8.87 -1.40
C LEU A 54 -5.71 9.87 -0.36
N ALA A 55 -5.77 11.18 -0.62
CA ALA A 55 -5.19 12.20 0.26
C ALA A 55 -5.74 12.10 1.69
N GLY A 56 -4.84 12.13 2.68
CA GLY A 56 -5.16 12.02 4.10
C GLY A 56 -5.26 10.57 4.61
N LEU A 57 -5.39 9.58 3.72
CA LEU A 57 -5.49 8.18 4.12
C LEU A 57 -4.14 7.62 4.55
N TRP A 58 -4.19 6.73 5.54
CA TRP A 58 -3.07 5.89 5.95
C TRP A 58 -3.03 4.65 5.07
N VAL A 59 -1.86 4.36 4.50
CA VAL A 59 -1.66 3.26 3.57
C VAL A 59 -0.69 2.26 4.16
N VAL A 60 -1.12 1.01 4.24
CA VAL A 60 -0.25 -0.14 4.48
C VAL A 60 0.03 -0.83 3.15
N LEU A 61 1.31 -0.96 2.82
CA LEU A 61 1.80 -1.76 1.71
C LEU A 61 2.23 -3.12 2.25
N SER A 62 1.76 -4.20 1.63
CA SER A 62 2.21 -5.55 1.94
C SER A 62 2.66 -6.25 0.67
N ARG A 63 3.80 -6.95 0.74
CA ARG A 63 4.28 -7.77 -0.37
C ARG A 63 3.24 -8.84 -0.72
N ARG A 64 3.00 -9.06 -2.02
CA ARG A 64 2.17 -10.19 -2.48
C ARG A 64 2.86 -11.52 -2.17
N GLN A 65 2.09 -12.55 -1.82
CA GLN A 65 2.66 -13.87 -1.57
C GLN A 65 3.34 -14.39 -2.85
N MET A 66 4.66 -14.50 -2.80
CA MET A 66 5.52 -15.03 -3.86
C MET A 66 6.45 -16.08 -3.23
N PRO A 67 6.81 -17.16 -3.96
CA PRO A 67 7.81 -18.10 -3.50
C PRO A 67 9.10 -17.37 -3.10
N PHE A 68 9.73 -17.79 -2.00
CA PHE A 68 10.91 -17.13 -1.44
C PHE A 68 12.05 -16.98 -2.47
N GLU A 69 12.18 -17.98 -3.35
CA GLU A 69 13.21 -18.07 -4.38
C GLU A 69 13.13 -16.96 -5.46
N MET A 70 11.95 -16.36 -5.67
CA MET A 70 11.77 -15.32 -6.70
C MET A 70 12.11 -13.90 -6.23
N GLY A 71 12.41 -13.70 -4.95
CA GLY A 71 12.69 -12.36 -4.42
C GLY A 71 11.50 -11.39 -4.57
N PHE A 72 11.76 -10.10 -4.42
CA PHE A 72 10.74 -9.06 -4.57
C PHE A 72 10.63 -8.61 -6.03
N ASP A 73 9.41 -8.62 -6.54
CA ASP A 73 9.08 -8.26 -7.92
C ASP A 73 8.55 -6.82 -8.06
N GLY A 74 8.55 -6.04 -6.98
CA GLY A 74 7.99 -4.68 -7.00
C GLY A 74 6.49 -4.62 -6.74
N HIS A 75 5.77 -5.75 -6.64
CA HIS A 75 4.31 -5.73 -6.53
C HIS A 75 3.81 -5.88 -5.08
N CYS A 76 2.92 -4.97 -4.69
CA CYS A 76 2.32 -4.91 -3.36
C CYS A 76 0.79 -4.88 -3.41
N ASN A 77 0.19 -5.39 -2.33
CA ASN A 77 -1.17 -5.03 -1.95
C ASN A 77 -1.13 -3.70 -1.20
N LEU A 78 -2.13 -2.86 -1.45
CA LEU A 78 -2.35 -1.60 -0.78
C LEU A 78 -3.62 -1.69 0.06
N PHE A 79 -3.56 -1.26 1.30
CA PHE A 79 -4.71 -1.17 2.20
C PHE A 79 -4.76 0.25 2.75
N ALA A 80 -5.86 0.97 2.51
CA ALA A 80 -6.04 2.33 2.99
C ALA A 80 -6.99 2.38 4.19
N PHE A 81 -6.72 3.30 5.12
CA PHE A 81 -7.44 3.47 6.38
C PHE A 81 -7.64 4.97 6.68
N ASP A 82 -8.79 5.33 7.25
CA ASP A 82 -9.07 6.72 7.66
C ASP A 82 -8.21 7.18 8.85
N HIS A 83 -7.76 6.22 9.67
CA HIS A 83 -6.98 6.45 10.86
C HIS A 83 -5.67 5.68 10.75
N LYS A 84 -4.66 6.12 11.49
CA LYS A 84 -3.39 5.38 11.57
C LYS A 84 -3.67 4.01 12.21
N PRO A 85 -3.51 2.90 11.48
CA PRO A 85 -3.77 1.59 12.06
C PRO A 85 -2.71 1.28 13.12
N ALA A 86 -3.09 0.50 14.13
CA ALA A 86 -2.17 0.07 15.17
C ALA A 86 -1.32 -1.09 14.65
N VAL A 87 -0.15 -0.84 14.04
CA VAL A 87 0.56 -1.91 13.31
C VAL A 87 2.07 -1.97 13.57
N PRO A 88 2.57 -3.16 13.97
CA PRO A 88 3.83 -3.72 13.49
C PRO A 88 3.65 -4.86 12.47
N LYS A 89 2.49 -5.55 12.37
CA LYS A 89 2.24 -6.67 11.43
C LYS A 89 0.96 -6.53 10.60
N ILE A 90 1.01 -6.86 9.31
CA ILE A 90 -0.14 -6.71 8.38
C ILE A 90 -1.44 -7.39 8.85
N SER A 91 -1.35 -8.56 9.49
CA SER A 91 -2.51 -9.28 10.02
C SER A 91 -3.29 -8.50 11.06
N GLU A 92 -2.61 -7.62 11.82
CA GLU A 92 -3.22 -6.75 12.83
C GLU A 92 -3.85 -5.53 12.16
N ALA A 93 -3.20 -4.96 11.14
CA ALA A 93 -3.75 -3.86 10.35
C ALA A 93 -5.10 -4.21 9.70
N LEU A 94 -5.23 -5.45 9.21
CA LEU A 94 -6.47 -5.90 8.55
C LEU A 94 -7.64 -6.08 9.54
N ALA A 95 -7.39 -6.11 10.85
CA ALA A 95 -8.46 -6.08 11.85
C ALA A 95 -9.20 -4.75 11.87
N ASP A 96 -8.51 -3.64 11.54
CA ASP A 96 -9.06 -2.28 11.52
C ASP A 96 -9.96 -2.00 10.31
N LYS A 97 -10.17 -3.00 9.43
CA LYS A 97 -11.00 -2.98 8.22
C LYS A 97 -10.63 -1.83 7.26
N PRO A 98 -9.84 -2.09 6.20
CA PRO A 98 -9.47 -1.07 5.25
C PRO A 98 -10.71 -0.46 4.57
N VAL A 99 -10.68 0.86 4.37
CA VAL A 99 -11.71 1.59 3.62
C VAL A 99 -11.57 1.41 2.12
N LEU A 100 -10.36 1.06 1.69
CA LEU A 100 -10.02 0.75 0.31
C LEU A 100 -8.92 -0.31 0.27
N THR A 101 -9.01 -1.20 -0.69
CA THR A 101 -7.94 -2.13 -1.06
C THR A 101 -7.52 -1.88 -2.49
N GLY A 102 -6.24 -2.06 -2.78
CA GLY A 102 -5.59 -1.71 -4.04
C GLY A 102 -4.47 -2.69 -4.38
N SER A 103 -4.06 -2.66 -5.64
CA SER A 103 -2.88 -3.37 -6.13
C SER A 103 -1.93 -2.41 -6.84
N VAL A 104 -0.66 -2.45 -6.46
CA VAL A 104 0.34 -1.47 -6.89
C VAL A 104 1.67 -2.13 -7.25
N SER A 105 2.43 -1.46 -8.10
CA SER A 105 3.87 -1.65 -8.23
C SER A 105 4.58 -0.50 -7.51
N ILE A 106 5.77 -0.74 -6.98
CA ILE A 106 6.55 0.27 -6.29
C ILE A 106 7.94 0.37 -6.87
N ASP A 107 8.43 1.60 -6.99
CA ASP A 107 9.82 1.90 -7.28
C ASP A 107 10.44 2.69 -6.12
N SER A 108 11.68 2.35 -5.76
CA SER A 108 12.42 3.13 -4.76
C SER A 108 12.90 4.43 -5.41
N ILE A 109 12.57 5.56 -4.80
CA ILE A 109 13.14 6.85 -5.21
C ILE A 109 14.40 7.05 -4.38
N ALA A 110 15.55 7.19 -5.04
CA ALA A 110 16.78 7.62 -4.36
C ALA A 110 16.61 9.08 -3.91
N ASP A 111 16.97 9.37 -2.66
CA ASP A 111 17.06 10.74 -2.13
C ASP A 111 18.15 11.55 -2.86
#